data_AF-A0A661ZT27-F1
#
_entry.id   AF-A0A661ZT27-F1
#
_cell.length_a   1.000
_cell.length_b   1.000
_cell.length_c   1.000
_cell.angle_alpha   90.00
_cell.angle_beta   90.00
_cell.angle_gamma   90.00
#
_symmetry.space_group_name_H-M   'P 1'
#
loop_
_entity.id
_entity.type
_entity.pdbx_description
1 polymer ?
#
loop_
_entity_poly.entity_id
_entity_poly.type
_entity_poly.pdbx_seq_one_letter_code
_entity_poly.pdbx_strand_id
1 'polypeptide(L)'
;MIGFELTPEGEKIFPELKNRDTLYVQYYDGPIYEVFEPESMDILGKITTDIATHNDDPRGLTPGKPAFLTSHYGKARVFVATGHPESTPGMRWIVPRMARWAGNRELISYDKAVVRPEINNKEILYFPEQKKFEKENFWNLFHEDDSEIIKAIDNLYSIRSRPSIRWTIGLLRHNSPEVRLAAANYLLTTEYTHAIPDVMSAMHNEQDAGTKKELKIIFHKLQAISNEQ
;
A
#
# COMPACT_ATOMS: atom_id res chain seq x y z
N MET A 1 -6.58 1.63 5.74
CA MET A 1 -7.21 1.90 4.43
C MET A 1 -8.37 2.85 4.61
N ILE A 2 -8.32 4.00 3.95
CA ILE A 2 -9.46 4.93 3.85
C ILE A 2 -10.01 4.87 2.43
N GLY A 3 -11.33 5.02 2.33
CA GLY A 3 -12.09 5.16 1.11
C GLY A 3 -11.95 6.55 0.50
N PHE A 4 -11.92 6.61 -0.83
CA PHE A 4 -12.02 7.83 -1.60
C PHE A 4 -12.72 7.56 -2.94
N GLU A 5 -13.26 8.62 -3.53
CA GLU A 5 -13.85 8.64 -4.88
C GLU A 5 -13.05 9.57 -5.78
N LEU A 6 -13.01 9.29 -7.09
CA LEU A 6 -12.40 10.18 -8.06
C LEU A 6 -13.37 11.28 -8.50
N THR A 7 -12.82 12.46 -8.73
CA THR A 7 -13.52 13.54 -9.46
C THR A 7 -13.38 13.32 -10.98
N PRO A 8 -14.16 14.04 -11.81
CA PRO A 8 -13.96 14.01 -13.27
C PRO A 8 -12.52 14.35 -13.70
N GLU A 9 -11.84 15.24 -12.97
CA GLU A 9 -10.43 15.59 -13.16
C GLU A 9 -9.52 14.43 -12.79
N GLY A 10 -9.79 13.77 -11.66
CA GLY A 10 -9.08 12.56 -11.25
C GLY A 10 -9.19 11.42 -12.25
N GLU A 11 -10.38 11.22 -12.81
CA GLU A 11 -10.61 10.21 -13.84
C GLU A 11 -9.80 10.46 -15.13
N LYS A 12 -9.51 11.72 -15.48
CA LYS A 12 -8.63 12.06 -16.61
C LYS A 12 -7.18 11.64 -16.32
N ILE A 13 -6.73 11.80 -15.07
CA ILE A 13 -5.37 11.47 -14.63
C ILE A 13 -5.20 9.95 -14.35
N PHE A 14 -6.24 9.31 -13.83
CA PHE A 14 -6.27 7.91 -13.41
C PHE A 14 -7.37 7.13 -14.16
N PRO A 15 -7.32 7.03 -15.49
CA PRO A 15 -8.37 6.37 -16.27
C PRO A 15 -8.58 4.89 -15.91
N GLU A 16 -7.56 4.21 -15.41
CA GLU A 16 -7.63 2.80 -14.97
C GLU A 16 -8.49 2.62 -13.73
N LEU A 17 -8.75 3.70 -12.98
CA LEU A 17 -9.54 3.71 -11.75
C LEU A 17 -10.99 4.12 -11.98
N LYS A 18 -11.36 4.55 -13.20
CA LYS A 18 -12.73 4.94 -13.59
C LYS A 18 -13.78 3.88 -13.25
N ASN A 19 -15.03 4.33 -13.13
CA ASN A 19 -16.21 3.49 -12.89
C ASN A 19 -16.14 2.64 -11.61
N ARG A 20 -15.44 3.13 -10.59
CA ARG A 20 -15.40 2.53 -9.26
C ARG A 20 -16.01 3.50 -8.27
N ASP A 21 -17.03 3.04 -7.56
CA ASP A 21 -17.75 3.85 -6.57
C ASP A 21 -16.83 4.28 -5.42
N THR A 22 -16.01 3.33 -4.93
CA THR A 22 -15.05 3.58 -3.85
C THR A 22 -13.73 2.89 -4.16
N LEU A 23 -12.64 3.64 -3.96
CA LEU A 23 -11.26 3.18 -3.99
C LEU A 23 -10.68 3.26 -2.58
N TYR A 24 -9.65 2.45 -2.29
CA TYR A 24 -9.08 2.37 -0.95
C TYR A 24 -7.58 2.63 -0.96
N VAL A 25 -7.13 3.66 -0.27
CA VAL A 25 -5.70 4.01 -0.11
C VAL A 25 -5.24 3.78 1.33
N GLN A 26 -3.98 3.35 1.50
CA GLN A 26 -3.36 3.22 2.82
C GLN A 26 -3.31 4.59 3.49
N TYR A 27 -3.79 4.68 4.71
CA TYR A 27 -3.72 5.86 5.55
C TYR A 27 -3.39 5.38 6.96
N TYR A 28 -2.24 5.82 7.46
CA TYR A 28 -1.66 5.39 8.73
C TYR A 28 -1.39 6.61 9.60
N ASP A 29 -0.65 7.54 8.99
CA ASP A 29 -0.23 8.81 9.51
C ASP A 29 -0.14 9.78 8.33
N GLY A 30 -1.04 10.74 8.23
CA GLY A 30 -1.07 11.63 7.08
C GLY A 30 -1.71 12.96 7.42
N PRO A 31 -1.23 14.06 6.81
CA PRO A 31 -1.92 15.33 6.90
C PRO A 31 -3.25 15.23 6.17
N ILE A 32 -4.34 15.62 6.84
CA ILE A 32 -5.59 15.93 6.16
C ILE A 32 -5.55 17.39 5.73
N TYR A 33 -5.64 17.64 4.42
CA TYR A 33 -5.52 19.00 3.88
C TYR A 33 -6.86 19.73 3.87
N GLU A 34 -6.81 21.02 4.20
CA GLU A 34 -7.86 21.99 3.90
C GLU A 34 -7.43 22.86 2.73
N VAL A 35 -8.37 23.10 1.82
CA VAL A 35 -8.13 23.89 0.61
C VAL A 35 -8.80 25.25 0.78
N PHE A 36 -7.98 26.29 0.91
CA PHE A 36 -8.45 27.67 1.09
C PHE A 36 -8.64 28.41 -0.25
N GLU A 37 -7.91 28.02 -1.29
CA GLU A 37 -7.96 28.63 -2.64
C GLU A 37 -8.24 27.57 -3.73
N PRO A 38 -9.46 27.01 -3.78
CA PRO A 38 -9.77 25.86 -4.63
C PRO A 38 -9.64 26.16 -6.13
N GLU A 39 -9.80 27.41 -6.55
CA GLU A 39 -9.67 27.80 -7.97
C GLU A 39 -8.24 27.61 -8.52
N SER A 40 -7.24 27.48 -7.65
CA SER A 40 -5.85 27.22 -8.02
C SER A 40 -5.46 25.75 -8.00
N MET A 41 -6.40 24.86 -7.70
CA MET A 41 -6.16 23.44 -7.44
C MET A 41 -7.18 22.55 -8.16
N ASP A 42 -6.69 21.48 -8.78
CA ASP A 42 -7.55 20.41 -9.27
C ASP A 42 -7.61 19.33 -8.19
N ILE A 43 -8.78 19.16 -7.56
CA ILE A 43 -9.04 18.04 -6.67
C ILE A 43 -9.23 16.81 -7.55
N LEU A 44 -8.35 15.81 -7.42
CA LEU A 44 -8.40 14.58 -8.20
C LEU A 44 -9.22 13.48 -7.50
N GLY A 45 -9.32 13.53 -6.18
CA GLY A 45 -10.18 12.60 -5.44
C GLY A 45 -10.58 13.15 -4.10
N LYS A 46 -11.70 12.67 -3.57
CA LYS A 46 -12.27 13.09 -2.29
C LYS A 46 -12.39 11.91 -1.35
N ILE A 47 -11.98 12.09 -0.10
CA ILE A 47 -12.08 11.08 0.93
C ILE A 47 -13.57 10.85 1.23
N THR A 48 -13.98 9.59 1.36
CA THR A 48 -15.34 9.21 1.75
C THR A 48 -15.40 8.70 3.18
N THR A 49 -14.29 8.19 3.71
CA THR A 49 -14.19 7.69 5.09
C THR A 49 -13.99 8.80 6.10
N ASP A 50 -14.66 8.67 7.25
CA ASP A 50 -14.33 9.44 8.45
C ASP A 50 -13.26 8.71 9.27
N ILE A 51 -12.11 9.35 9.49
CA ILE A 51 -10.94 8.74 10.15
C ILE A 51 -10.98 8.84 11.68
N ALA A 52 -12.02 9.45 12.24
CA ALA A 52 -12.23 9.53 13.69
C ALA A 52 -12.29 8.12 14.28
N THR A 53 -11.28 7.76 15.10
CA THR A 53 -11.13 6.41 15.67
C THR A 53 -11.23 6.37 17.19
N HIS A 54 -11.32 7.54 17.83
CA HIS A 54 -11.53 7.68 19.28
C HIS A 54 -12.87 8.35 19.55
N ASN A 55 -13.40 8.17 20.75
CA ASN A 55 -14.72 8.71 21.12
C ASN A 55 -14.76 10.24 21.08
N ASP A 56 -13.64 10.89 21.44
CA ASP A 56 -13.53 12.35 21.49
C ASP A 56 -13.04 12.96 20.18
N ASP A 57 -12.74 12.14 19.16
CA ASP A 57 -12.36 12.65 17.85
C ASP A 57 -13.56 13.35 17.20
N PRO A 58 -13.40 14.58 16.67
CA PRO A 58 -14.47 15.28 15.99
C PRO A 58 -14.87 14.52 14.72
N ARG A 59 -16.15 14.15 14.65
CA ARG A 59 -16.71 13.36 13.54
C ARG A 59 -17.14 14.23 12.37
N GLY A 60 -17.12 13.65 11.19
CA GLY A 60 -17.57 14.25 9.93
C GLY A 60 -16.58 15.26 9.34
N LEU A 61 -15.37 15.40 9.89
CA LEU A 61 -14.40 16.40 9.41
C LEU A 61 -13.63 15.96 8.17
N THR A 62 -13.48 14.65 7.93
CA THR A 62 -12.62 14.14 6.85
C THR A 62 -13.34 13.88 5.53
N PRO A 63 -14.59 13.37 5.52
CA PRO A 63 -15.33 13.19 4.27
C PRO A 63 -15.42 14.47 3.44
N GLY A 64 -15.22 14.35 2.13
CA GLY A 64 -15.19 15.45 1.17
C GLY A 64 -13.85 16.18 1.06
N LYS A 65 -12.92 15.99 2.01
CA LYS A 65 -11.57 16.57 1.90
C LYS A 65 -10.75 15.87 0.81
N PRO A 66 -9.75 16.54 0.22
CA PRO A 66 -9.00 15.95 -0.88
C PRO A 66 -8.23 14.69 -0.45
N ALA A 67 -8.42 13.60 -1.19
CA ALA A 67 -7.55 12.43 -1.13
C ALA A 67 -6.28 12.68 -1.95
N PHE A 68 -6.47 13.27 -3.14
CA PHE A 68 -5.45 13.64 -4.10
C PHE A 68 -5.78 15.02 -4.68
N LEU A 69 -4.76 15.87 -4.85
CA LEU A 69 -4.91 17.14 -5.55
C LEU A 69 -3.65 17.49 -6.34
N THR A 70 -3.84 18.32 -7.35
CA THR A 70 -2.77 18.93 -8.12
C THR A 70 -2.88 20.45 -8.11
N SER A 71 -1.75 21.13 -8.18
CA SER A 71 -1.71 22.60 -8.29
C SER A 71 -0.50 23.03 -9.11
N HIS A 72 -0.51 24.31 -9.50
CA HIS A 72 0.55 24.95 -10.27
C HIS A 72 1.09 26.16 -9.51
N TYR A 73 2.41 26.31 -9.47
CA TYR A 73 3.06 27.53 -8.99
C TYR A 73 4.12 27.99 -10.00
N GLY A 74 3.78 29.00 -10.80
CA GLY A 74 4.57 29.38 -11.97
C GLY A 74 4.68 28.21 -12.97
N LYS A 75 5.89 27.68 -13.16
CA LYS A 75 6.14 26.47 -13.98
C LYS A 75 6.14 25.17 -13.17
N ALA A 76 6.14 25.26 -11.84
CA ALA A 76 6.14 24.09 -10.99
C ALA A 76 4.76 23.45 -10.97
N ARG A 77 4.75 22.12 -10.95
CA ARG A 77 3.57 21.29 -10.80
C ARG A 77 3.69 20.51 -9.51
N VAL A 78 2.68 20.62 -8.67
CA VAL A 78 2.65 20.00 -7.34
C VAL A 78 1.55 18.96 -7.32
N PHE A 79 1.88 17.76 -6.89
CA PHE A 79 0.92 16.72 -6.56
C PHE A 79 0.97 16.48 -5.05
N VAL A 80 -0.20 16.37 -4.43
CA VAL A 80 -0.35 16.14 -3.00
C VAL A 80 -1.28 14.95 -2.77
N ALA A 81 -0.89 14.08 -1.85
CA ALA A 81 -1.64 12.90 -1.46
C ALA A 81 -1.83 12.85 0.06
N THR A 82 -3.08 12.69 0.50
CA THR A 82 -3.45 12.54 1.92
C THR A 82 -3.22 11.11 2.42
N GLY A 83 -3.28 10.12 1.51
CA GLY A 83 -2.90 8.73 1.78
C GLY A 83 -1.53 8.38 1.18
N HIS A 84 -1.15 7.11 1.35
CA HIS A 84 0.12 6.54 0.91
C HIS A 84 -0.06 5.61 -0.30
N PRO A 85 -0.27 6.12 -1.53
CA PRO A 85 -0.31 5.26 -2.71
C PRO A 85 0.98 4.44 -2.87
N GLU A 86 2.13 4.95 -2.46
CA GLU A 86 3.42 4.24 -2.46
C GLU A 86 3.44 3.01 -1.56
N SER A 87 2.60 3.00 -0.53
CA SER A 87 2.44 1.92 0.44
C SER A 87 1.12 1.16 0.24
N THR A 88 0.42 1.38 -0.88
CA THR A 88 -0.86 0.72 -1.17
C THR A 88 -0.68 -0.31 -2.29
N PRO A 89 -0.70 -1.62 -1.98
CA PRO A 89 -0.64 -2.67 -3.00
C PRO A 89 -1.72 -2.47 -4.07
N GLY A 90 -1.35 -2.60 -5.34
CA GLY A 90 -2.23 -2.38 -6.49
C GLY A 90 -2.42 -0.92 -6.91
N MET A 91 -1.88 0.04 -6.15
CA MET A 91 -1.92 1.48 -6.45
C MET A 91 -0.56 2.19 -6.40
N ARG A 92 0.54 1.46 -6.18
CA ARG A 92 1.91 2.02 -6.13
C ARG A 92 2.31 2.75 -7.42
N TRP A 93 1.75 2.34 -8.56
CA TRP A 93 1.93 2.95 -9.88
C TRP A 93 1.47 4.42 -9.98
N ILE A 94 0.62 4.88 -9.05
CA ILE A 94 0.23 6.30 -8.96
C ILE A 94 1.46 7.18 -8.76
N VAL A 95 2.46 6.72 -7.99
CA VAL A 95 3.66 7.50 -7.68
C VAL A 95 4.49 7.83 -8.94
N PRO A 96 4.97 6.85 -9.74
CA PRO A 96 5.70 7.16 -10.96
C PRO A 96 4.83 7.91 -11.99
N ARG A 97 3.51 7.66 -12.04
CA ARG A 97 2.62 8.46 -12.89
C ARG A 97 2.64 9.93 -12.50
N MET A 98 2.48 10.24 -11.21
CA MET A 98 2.44 11.62 -10.76
C MET A 98 3.81 12.29 -10.81
N ALA A 99 4.90 11.53 -10.71
CA ALA A 99 6.23 12.02 -11.02
C ALA A 99 6.35 12.46 -12.49
N ARG A 100 5.79 11.69 -13.44
CA ARG A 100 5.71 12.09 -14.86
C ARG A 100 4.85 13.34 -15.05
N TRP A 101 3.68 13.37 -14.43
CA TRP A 101 2.77 14.53 -14.47
C TRP A 101 3.45 15.82 -13.98
N ALA A 102 4.09 15.74 -12.81
CA ALA A 102 4.82 16.85 -12.19
C ALA A 102 6.01 17.30 -13.04
N GLY A 103 6.72 16.35 -13.66
CA GLY A 103 7.80 16.60 -14.62
C GLY A 103 7.35 17.05 -16.01
N ASN A 104 6.06 17.31 -16.23
CA ASN A 104 5.46 17.61 -17.53
C ASN A 104 5.86 16.60 -18.63
N ARG A 105 5.87 15.32 -18.27
CA ARG A 105 6.07 14.21 -19.19
C ARG A 105 4.73 13.62 -19.57
N GLU A 106 4.69 12.97 -20.73
CA GLU A 106 3.52 12.21 -21.19
C GLU A 106 3.11 11.17 -20.14
N LEU A 107 1.82 11.11 -19.82
CA LEU A 107 1.27 10.05 -18.96
C LEU A 107 1.17 8.76 -19.78
N ILE A 108 1.64 7.67 -19.21
CA ILE A 108 1.59 6.34 -19.83
C ILE A 108 0.61 5.44 -19.07
N SER A 109 0.10 4.44 -19.76
CA SER A 109 -0.63 3.33 -19.13
C SER A 109 0.36 2.37 -18.46
N TYR A 110 -0.10 1.76 -17.37
CA TYR A 110 0.64 0.75 -16.62
C TYR A 110 -0.01 -0.62 -16.83
N ASP A 111 0.78 -1.68 -16.75
CA ASP A 111 0.27 -3.04 -16.92
C ASP A 111 -0.73 -3.43 -15.82
N LYS A 112 -1.71 -4.28 -16.17
CA LYS A 112 -2.70 -4.81 -15.22
C LYS A 112 -2.06 -5.63 -14.09
N ALA A 113 -0.83 -6.08 -14.27
CA ALA A 113 -0.01 -6.73 -13.25
C ALA A 113 0.47 -5.78 -12.15
N VAL A 114 0.32 -4.46 -12.27
CA VAL A 114 0.58 -3.50 -11.18
C VAL A 114 -0.61 -2.61 -10.85
N VAL A 115 -1.54 -2.44 -11.80
CA VAL A 115 -2.80 -1.74 -11.58
C VAL A 115 -3.86 -2.71 -11.07
N ARG A 116 -3.93 -2.88 -9.75
CA ARG A 116 -4.81 -3.87 -9.09
C ARG A 116 -5.58 -3.27 -7.90
N PRO A 117 -6.38 -2.21 -8.11
CA PRO A 117 -7.10 -1.56 -7.02
C PRO A 117 -8.05 -2.49 -6.27
N GLU A 118 -8.55 -3.55 -6.91
CA GLU A 118 -9.46 -4.54 -6.34
C GLU A 118 -8.87 -5.39 -5.21
N ILE A 119 -7.54 -5.39 -5.03
CA ILE A 119 -6.87 -6.04 -3.90
C ILE A 119 -7.31 -5.41 -2.57
N ASN A 120 -7.74 -4.14 -2.60
CA ASN A 120 -8.31 -3.46 -1.44
C ASN A 120 -9.78 -3.16 -1.72
N ASN A 121 -10.67 -3.69 -0.88
CA ASN A 121 -12.12 -3.65 -1.11
C ASN A 121 -12.92 -3.25 0.13
N LYS A 122 -12.25 -2.80 1.19
CA LYS A 122 -12.88 -2.37 2.44
C LYS A 122 -12.04 -1.33 3.15
N GLU A 123 -12.72 -0.54 3.98
CA GLU A 123 -12.06 0.33 4.94
C GLU A 123 -11.34 -0.50 6.00
N ILE A 124 -10.20 0.00 6.45
CA ILE A 124 -9.43 -0.57 7.55
C ILE A 124 -8.95 0.60 8.40
N LEU A 125 -9.67 0.87 9.48
CA LEU A 125 -9.38 1.94 10.42
C LEU A 125 -8.71 1.37 11.67
N TYR A 126 -7.72 2.10 12.18
CA TYR A 126 -6.92 1.70 13.33
C TYR A 126 -7.54 2.20 14.64
N PHE A 127 -8.70 1.65 15.00
CA PHE A 127 -9.28 1.83 16.33
C PHE A 127 -8.32 1.30 17.42
N PRO A 128 -8.50 1.72 18.69
CA PRO A 128 -7.63 1.25 19.79
C PRO A 128 -7.47 -0.27 19.86
N GLU A 129 -8.53 -1.03 19.58
CA GLU A 129 -8.49 -2.50 19.54
C GLU A 129 -7.64 -3.02 18.38
N GLN A 130 -7.77 -2.46 17.17
CA GLN A 130 -6.94 -2.81 16.01
C GLN A 130 -5.46 -2.47 16.25
N LYS A 131 -5.16 -1.34 16.91
CA LYS A 131 -3.77 -0.98 17.28
C LYS A 131 -3.19 -1.98 18.28
N LYS A 132 -3.98 -2.43 19.25
CA LYS A 132 -3.58 -3.48 20.20
C LYS A 132 -3.36 -4.80 19.49
N PHE A 133 -4.29 -5.22 18.65
CA PHE A 133 -4.20 -6.43 17.83
C PHE A 133 -2.97 -6.44 16.92
N GLU A 134 -2.68 -5.31 16.26
CA GLU A 134 -1.46 -5.15 15.48
C GLU A 134 -0.21 -5.33 16.35
N LYS A 135 -0.15 -4.66 17.50
CA LYS A 135 1.01 -4.71 18.38
C LYS A 135 1.27 -6.12 18.87
N GLU A 136 0.23 -6.86 19.28
CA GLU A 136 0.34 -8.24 19.72
C GLU A 136 0.87 -9.14 18.60
N ASN A 137 0.28 -9.06 17.40
CA ASN A 137 0.75 -9.86 16.27
C ASN A 137 2.15 -9.46 15.79
N PHE A 138 2.51 -8.19 15.88
CA PHE A 138 3.87 -7.74 15.57
C PHE A 138 4.91 -8.45 16.43
N TRP A 139 4.65 -8.60 17.74
CA TRP A 139 5.55 -9.34 18.63
C TRP A 139 5.51 -10.85 18.39
N ASN A 140 4.39 -11.39 17.94
CA ASN A 140 4.29 -12.80 17.56
C ASN A 140 5.12 -13.18 16.32
N LEU A 141 5.62 -12.20 15.54
CA LEU A 141 6.62 -12.47 14.50
C LEU A 141 7.93 -13.05 15.06
N PHE A 142 8.18 -12.91 16.37
CA PHE A 142 9.35 -13.41 17.07
C PHE A 142 9.04 -14.61 17.98
N HIS A 143 7.87 -15.22 17.82
CA HIS A 143 7.45 -16.37 18.63
C HIS A 143 8.32 -17.60 18.34
N GLU A 144 8.43 -18.53 19.30
CA GLU A 144 9.23 -19.76 19.11
C GLU A 144 8.51 -20.83 18.26
N ASP A 145 7.17 -20.80 18.26
CA ASP A 145 6.31 -21.67 17.45
C ASP A 145 6.07 -21.09 16.05
N ASP A 146 6.51 -21.83 15.03
CA ASP A 146 6.33 -21.51 13.60
C ASP A 146 4.88 -21.17 13.23
N SER A 147 3.91 -21.90 13.79
CA SER A 147 2.50 -21.72 13.47
C SER A 147 1.95 -20.38 13.96
N GLU A 148 2.42 -19.90 15.11
CA GLU A 148 2.05 -18.58 15.64
C GLU A 148 2.74 -17.45 14.85
N ILE A 149 3.95 -17.66 14.34
CA ILE A 149 4.60 -16.70 13.42
C ILE A 149 3.78 -16.57 12.13
N ILE A 150 3.40 -17.68 11.50
CA ILE A 150 2.64 -17.67 10.24
C ILE A 150 1.27 -17.01 10.45
N LYS A 151 0.57 -17.35 11.53
CA LYS A 151 -0.70 -16.72 11.90
C LYS A 151 -0.54 -15.22 12.17
N ALA A 152 0.56 -14.80 12.77
CA ALA A 152 0.87 -13.39 12.96
C ALA A 152 1.03 -12.66 11.63
N ILE A 153 1.73 -13.26 10.66
CA ILE A 153 1.86 -12.72 9.28
C ILE A 153 0.47 -12.52 8.65
N ASP A 154 -0.39 -13.55 8.72
CA ASP A 154 -1.74 -13.48 8.15
C ASP A 154 -2.60 -12.39 8.81
N ASN A 155 -2.53 -12.30 10.15
CA ASN A 155 -3.22 -11.28 10.93
C ASN A 155 -2.76 -9.86 10.56
N LEU A 156 -1.44 -9.65 10.45
CA LEU A 156 -0.85 -8.36 10.07
C LEU A 156 -1.18 -7.98 8.62
N TYR A 157 -1.22 -8.96 7.71
CA TYR A 157 -1.68 -8.76 6.34
C TYR A 157 -3.15 -8.34 6.30
N SER A 158 -4.00 -8.98 7.10
CA SER A 158 -5.46 -8.74 7.12
C SER A 158 -5.86 -7.30 7.47
N ILE A 159 -4.99 -6.61 8.24
CA ILE A 159 -5.18 -5.21 8.66
C ILE A 159 -4.32 -4.23 7.86
N ARG A 160 -3.58 -4.70 6.84
CA ARG A 160 -2.62 -3.89 6.07
C ARG A 160 -1.60 -3.19 6.99
N SER A 161 -1.04 -3.94 7.93
CA SER A 161 0.00 -3.46 8.83
C SER A 161 1.19 -2.93 8.05
N ARG A 162 1.44 -1.62 8.14
CA ARG A 162 2.59 -0.97 7.49
C ARG A 162 3.92 -1.28 8.18
N PRO A 163 4.07 -1.22 9.52
CA PRO A 163 5.37 -1.39 10.16
C PRO A 163 5.88 -2.83 10.09
N SER A 164 5.01 -3.84 10.04
CA SER A 164 5.43 -5.25 10.04
C SER A 164 6.15 -5.70 8.76
N ILE A 165 5.82 -5.12 7.60
CA ILE A 165 6.36 -5.52 6.29
C ILE A 165 7.89 -5.54 6.28
N ARG A 166 8.53 -4.49 6.82
CA ARG A 166 9.99 -4.39 6.86
C ARG A 166 10.61 -5.49 7.75
N TRP A 167 9.96 -5.84 8.85
CA TRP A 167 10.47 -6.83 9.79
C TRP A 167 10.36 -8.26 9.24
N THR A 168 9.37 -8.52 8.40
CA THR A 168 9.22 -9.80 7.69
C THR A 168 10.43 -10.19 6.85
N ILE A 169 11.28 -9.25 6.43
CA ILE A 169 12.56 -9.56 5.75
C ILE A 169 13.45 -10.46 6.61
N GLY A 170 13.45 -10.26 7.94
CA GLY A 170 14.23 -11.11 8.86
C GLY A 170 13.81 -12.57 8.80
N LEU A 171 12.51 -12.84 8.61
CA LEU A 171 11.92 -14.17 8.58
C LEU A 171 12.28 -14.97 7.32
N LEU A 172 12.82 -14.34 6.28
CA LEU A 172 13.40 -15.04 5.13
C LEU A 172 14.62 -15.90 5.50
N ARG A 173 15.17 -15.71 6.71
CA ARG A 173 16.29 -16.49 7.27
C ARG A 173 15.85 -17.44 8.39
N HIS A 174 14.53 -17.60 8.59
CA HIS A 174 13.99 -18.49 9.63
C HIS A 174 14.41 -19.95 9.39
N ASN A 175 14.43 -20.80 10.42
CA ASN A 175 14.81 -22.20 10.28
C ASN A 175 13.73 -23.04 9.57
N SER A 176 12.45 -22.74 9.79
CA SER A 176 11.33 -23.39 9.09
C SER A 176 11.19 -22.89 7.63
N PRO A 177 11.16 -23.79 6.63
CA PRO A 177 10.82 -23.45 5.25
C PRO A 177 9.44 -22.79 5.11
N GLU A 178 8.45 -23.23 5.89
CA GLU A 178 7.09 -22.71 5.87
C GLU A 178 7.04 -21.24 6.31
N VAL A 179 7.77 -20.89 7.37
CA VAL A 179 7.90 -19.49 7.82
C VAL A 179 8.58 -18.63 6.76
N ARG A 180 9.67 -19.12 6.13
CA ARG A 180 10.36 -18.40 5.05
C ARG A 180 9.43 -18.15 3.87
N LEU A 181 8.63 -19.14 3.49
CA LEU A 181 7.66 -19.03 2.40
C LEU A 181 6.52 -18.06 2.74
N ALA A 182 5.98 -18.12 3.95
CA ALA A 182 4.95 -17.19 4.42
C ALA A 182 5.47 -15.73 4.39
N ALA A 183 6.71 -15.52 4.86
CA ALA A 183 7.37 -14.22 4.83
C ALA A 183 7.55 -13.69 3.40
N ALA A 184 8.05 -14.52 2.49
CA ALA A 184 8.21 -14.14 1.08
C ALA A 184 6.88 -13.82 0.40
N ASN A 185 5.83 -14.59 0.69
CA ASN A 185 4.48 -14.31 0.17
C ASN A 185 3.95 -12.98 0.71
N TYR A 186 4.14 -12.68 1.99
CA TYR A 186 3.69 -11.41 2.54
C TYR A 186 4.40 -10.21 1.91
N LEU A 187 5.71 -10.33 1.63
CA LEU A 187 6.47 -9.31 0.89
C LEU A 187 5.95 -9.16 -0.56
N LEU A 188 5.56 -10.25 -1.22
CA LEU A 188 4.96 -10.19 -2.55
C LEU A 188 3.57 -9.54 -2.55
N THR A 189 2.69 -9.95 -1.64
CA THR A 189 1.30 -9.46 -1.59
C THR A 189 1.20 -8.02 -1.14
N THR A 190 2.19 -7.53 -0.39
CA THR A 190 2.36 -6.11 -0.06
C THR A 190 3.16 -5.34 -1.11
N GLU A 191 3.56 -6.02 -2.20
CA GLU A 191 4.36 -5.48 -3.29
C GLU A 191 5.64 -4.82 -2.80
N TYR A 192 6.29 -5.34 -1.75
CA TYR A 192 7.46 -4.70 -1.14
C TYR A 192 8.73 -4.94 -1.95
N THR A 193 8.86 -4.24 -3.08
CA THR A 193 9.95 -4.42 -4.06
C THR A 193 11.34 -4.13 -3.51
N HIS A 194 11.45 -3.40 -2.39
CA HIS A 194 12.73 -3.20 -1.71
C HIS A 194 13.35 -4.52 -1.19
N ALA A 195 12.54 -5.56 -0.92
CA ALA A 195 13.02 -6.86 -0.45
C ALA A 195 13.50 -7.81 -1.58
N ILE A 196 13.51 -7.39 -2.85
CA ILE A 196 13.98 -8.23 -3.96
C ILE A 196 15.38 -8.85 -3.70
N PRO A 197 16.39 -8.11 -3.21
CA PRO A 197 17.70 -8.70 -2.90
C PRO A 197 17.65 -9.77 -1.82
N ASP A 198 16.83 -9.58 -0.78
CA ASP A 198 16.67 -10.55 0.32
C ASP A 198 15.95 -11.82 -0.15
N VAL A 199 14.89 -11.69 -0.96
CA VAL A 199 14.18 -12.83 -1.55
C VAL A 199 15.09 -13.62 -2.49
N MET A 200 15.92 -12.94 -3.28
CA MET A 200 16.92 -13.60 -4.13
C MET A 200 17.94 -14.39 -3.30
N SER A 201 18.42 -13.81 -2.20
CA SER A 201 19.34 -14.48 -1.28
C SER A 201 18.69 -15.71 -0.63
N ALA A 202 17.44 -15.58 -0.16
CA ALA A 202 16.68 -16.69 0.39
C ALA A 202 16.49 -17.82 -0.64
N MET A 203 16.09 -17.48 -1.87
CA MET A 203 15.95 -18.45 -2.97
C MET A 203 17.25 -19.22 -3.24
N HIS A 204 18.41 -18.57 -3.25
CA HIS A 204 19.68 -19.24 -3.52
C HIS A 204 20.08 -20.19 -2.38
N ASN A 205 19.91 -19.75 -1.14
CA ASN A 205 20.31 -20.49 0.06
C ASN A 205 19.30 -21.56 0.49
N GLU A 206 18.09 -21.55 -0.07
CA GLU A 206 17.05 -22.52 0.25
C GLU A 206 17.47 -23.96 -0.11
N GLN A 207 17.26 -24.86 0.85
CA GLN A 207 17.58 -26.29 0.79
C GLN A 207 16.32 -27.13 0.54
N ASP A 208 15.16 -26.68 1.03
CA ASP A 208 13.88 -27.35 0.74
C ASP A 208 13.47 -27.09 -0.71
N ALA A 209 13.37 -28.16 -1.49
CA ALA A 209 13.15 -28.06 -2.94
C ALA A 209 11.79 -27.42 -3.29
N GLY A 210 10.76 -27.67 -2.48
CA GLY A 210 9.42 -27.10 -2.67
C GLY A 210 9.44 -25.58 -2.45
N THR A 211 9.96 -25.16 -1.30
CA THR A 211 10.11 -23.77 -0.93
C THR A 211 11.00 -23.02 -1.90
N LYS A 212 12.10 -23.64 -2.37
CA LYS A 212 13.01 -23.02 -3.35
C LYS A 212 12.30 -22.68 -4.65
N LYS A 213 11.43 -23.58 -5.12
CA LYS A 213 10.64 -23.37 -6.34
C LYS A 213 9.67 -22.21 -6.16
N GLU A 214 8.96 -22.15 -5.03
CA GLU A 214 8.02 -21.06 -4.75
C GLU A 214 8.72 -19.70 -4.56
N LEU A 215 9.85 -19.66 -3.84
CA LEU A 215 10.69 -18.47 -3.71
C LEU A 215 11.15 -17.93 -5.06
N LYS A 216 11.47 -18.82 -6.01
CA LYS A 216 11.82 -18.41 -7.39
C LYS A 216 10.65 -17.76 -8.12
N ILE A 217 9.44 -18.29 -7.96
CA ILE A 217 8.22 -17.69 -8.53
C ILE A 217 7.98 -16.31 -7.92
N ILE A 218 8.07 -16.21 -6.58
CA ILE A 218 7.88 -14.95 -5.85
C ILE A 218 8.91 -13.90 -6.29
N PHE A 219 10.18 -14.27 -6.38
CA PHE A 219 11.25 -13.40 -6.85
C PHE A 219 10.94 -12.81 -8.23
N HIS A 220 10.60 -13.65 -9.21
CA HIS A 220 10.28 -13.18 -10.55
C HIS A 220 9.03 -12.29 -10.59
N LYS A 221 8.01 -12.58 -9.79
CA LYS A 221 6.82 -11.72 -9.67
C LYS A 221 7.17 -10.34 -9.09
N LEU A 222 7.99 -10.29 -8.04
CA LEU A 222 8.45 -9.02 -7.47
C LEU A 222 9.31 -8.22 -8.46
N GLN A 223 10.20 -8.87 -9.22
CA GLN A 223 10.96 -8.21 -10.28
C GLN A 223 10.07 -7.64 -11.37
N ALA A 224 9.06 -8.40 -11.81
CA ALA A 224 8.10 -7.92 -12.80
C ALA A 224 7.35 -6.67 -12.30
N ILE A 225 6.90 -6.66 -11.04
CA ILE A 225 6.27 -5.48 -10.43
C ILE A 225 7.24 -4.29 -10.39
N SER A 226 8.51 -4.52 -10.06
CA SER A 226 9.51 -3.44 -9.96
C SER A 226 9.89 -2.83 -11.31
N ASN A 227 9.82 -3.58 -12.40
CA ASN A 227 10.16 -3.07 -13.74
C ASN A 227 9.06 -2.19 -14.34
N GLU A 228 7.84 -2.29 -13.81
CA GLU A 228 6.67 -1.51 -14.22
C GLU A 228 6.50 -0.21 -13.42
N GLN A 229 7.35 0.05 -12.42
CA GLN A 229 7.30 1.24 -11.54
C GLN A 229 8.41 2.23 -11.89
#